data_AF-A0A5B7JHV6-F1
#
_entry.id   AF-A0A5B7JHV6-F1
#
_cell.length_a   1.000
_cell.length_b   1.000
_cell.length_c   1.000
_cell.angle_alpha   90.00
_cell.angle_beta   90.00
_cell.angle_gamma   90.00
#
_symmetry.space_group_name_H-M   'P 1'
#
loop_
_entity.id
_entity.type
_entity.pdbx_description
1 polymer ?
#
loop_
_entity_poly.entity_id
_entity_poly.type
_entity_poly.pdbx_seq_one_letter_code
_entity_poly.pdbx_strand_id
1 'polypeptide(L)'
;MRSYLKLYTTMPTEKMAAFQEMSEDDFRNALLCFKHKMRNMVWTKGTSGLQGDFQSDSEVDFFIDGSMIHIADTKVAQRYGDFFIRQIHKLEEVNRSLTKVKV
;
A
#
# COMPACT_ATOMS: atom_id res chain seq x y z
N MET A 1 -13.82 -11.32 -0.79
CA MET A 1 -12.94 -10.82 0.30
C MET A 1 -12.20 -9.53 -0.07
N ARG A 2 -11.35 -9.50 -1.12
CA ARG A 2 -10.57 -8.31 -1.52
C ARG A 2 -11.40 -7.07 -1.85
N SER A 3 -12.51 -7.21 -2.58
CA SER A 3 -13.44 -6.11 -2.90
C SER A 3 -14.09 -5.48 -1.67
N TYR A 4 -14.29 -6.27 -0.61
CA TYR A 4 -14.91 -5.81 0.63
C TYR A 4 -13.91 -5.09 1.52
N LEU A 5 -12.67 -5.58 1.62
CA LEU A 5 -11.61 -4.92 2.37
C LEU A 5 -11.36 -3.49 1.86
N LYS A 6 -11.53 -3.24 0.55
CA LYS A 6 -11.42 -1.89 -0.04
C LYS A 6 -12.39 -0.84 0.54
N LEU A 7 -13.51 -1.25 1.13
CA LEU A 7 -14.55 -0.32 1.60
C LEU A 7 -14.36 0.11 3.05
N TYR A 8 -13.45 -0.53 3.79
CA TYR A 8 -13.27 -0.32 5.21
C TYR A 8 -11.81 0.04 5.49
N THR A 9 -11.58 0.95 6.45
CA THR A 9 -10.24 1.27 6.97
C THR A 9 -9.89 0.39 8.17
N THR A 10 -10.90 0.07 8.98
CA THR A 10 -10.80 -0.86 10.11
C THR A 10 -12.10 -1.66 10.24
N MET A 11 -12.02 -2.92 10.67
CA MET A 11 -13.20 -3.74 10.95
C MET A 11 -12.91 -4.82 12.00
N PRO A 12 -13.80 -5.06 12.97
CA PRO A 12 -13.65 -6.15 13.91
C PRO A 12 -13.65 -7.52 13.22
N THR A 13 -12.76 -8.42 13.66
CA THR A 13 -12.63 -9.78 13.11
C THR A 13 -13.93 -10.56 13.20
N GLU A 14 -14.65 -10.45 14.32
CA GLU A 14 -15.96 -11.08 14.53
C GLU A 14 -16.99 -10.69 13.46
N LYS A 15 -17.03 -9.40 13.09
CA LYS A 15 -17.99 -8.89 12.10
C LYS A 15 -17.66 -9.41 10.71
N MET A 16 -16.38 -9.51 10.36
CA MET A 16 -15.97 -10.11 9.08
C MET A 16 -16.20 -11.62 9.04
N ALA A 17 -15.92 -12.33 10.13
CA ALA A 17 -16.16 -13.76 10.24
C ALA A 17 -17.66 -14.08 10.11
N ALA A 18 -18.52 -13.34 10.82
CA ALA A 18 -19.97 -13.43 10.70
C ALA A 18 -20.46 -13.12 9.28
N PHE A 19 -19.87 -12.12 8.61
CA PHE A 19 -20.20 -11.76 7.23
C PHE A 19 -19.74 -12.82 6.20
N GLN A 20 -18.73 -13.61 6.51
CA GLN A 20 -18.27 -14.73 5.69
C GLN A 20 -18.88 -16.07 6.11
N GLU A 21 -19.83 -16.07 7.05
CA GLU A 21 -20.52 -17.27 7.57
C GLU A 21 -19.55 -18.34 8.09
N MET A 22 -18.44 -17.91 8.69
CA MET A 22 -17.38 -18.78 9.20
C MET A 22 -17.02 -18.44 10.65
N SER A 23 -16.43 -19.42 11.36
CA SER A 23 -15.93 -19.19 12.71
C SER A 23 -14.79 -18.18 12.70
N GLU A 24 -14.58 -17.48 13.82
CA GLU A 24 -13.50 -16.49 13.90
C GLU A 24 -12.12 -17.13 13.69
N ASP A 25 -11.95 -18.37 14.15
CA ASP A 25 -10.71 -19.13 14.00
C ASP A 25 -10.46 -19.54 12.54
N ASP A 26 -11.50 -20.03 11.84
CA ASP A 26 -11.40 -20.36 10.42
C ASP A 26 -11.13 -19.11 9.58
N PHE A 27 -11.77 -18.00 9.93
CA PHE A 27 -11.56 -16.73 9.27
C PHE A 27 -10.14 -16.20 9.47
N ARG A 28 -9.56 -16.32 10.68
CA ARG A 28 -8.15 -15.96 10.95
C ARG A 28 -7.19 -16.82 10.13
N ASN A 29 -7.43 -18.13 10.06
CA ASN A 29 -6.63 -19.04 9.24
C ASN A 29 -6.72 -18.71 7.75
N ALA A 30 -7.92 -18.38 7.26
CA ALA A 30 -8.14 -17.92 5.89
C ALA A 30 -7.43 -16.58 5.63
N LEU A 31 -7.43 -15.65 6.59
CA LEU A 31 -6.74 -14.35 6.51
C LEU A 31 -5.22 -14.54 6.36
N LEU A 32 -4.63 -15.43 7.15
CA LEU A 32 -3.19 -15.73 7.11
C LEU A 32 -2.81 -16.37 5.77
N CYS A 33 -3.59 -17.36 5.32
CA CYS A 33 -3.43 -17.96 4.00
C CYS A 33 -3.55 -16.91 2.88
N PHE A 34 -4.51 -16.00 3.00
CA PHE A 34 -4.73 -14.93 2.05
C PHE A 34 -3.55 -13.96 2.01
N LYS A 35 -3.02 -13.54 3.16
CA LYS A 35 -1.83 -12.68 3.26
C LYS A 35 -0.59 -13.32 2.63
N HIS A 36 -0.41 -14.62 2.82
CA HIS A 36 0.68 -15.37 2.20
C HIS A 36 0.52 -15.42 0.67
N LYS A 37 -0.68 -15.75 0.17
CA LYS A 37 -0.99 -15.83 -1.27
C LYS A 37 -1.02 -14.48 -1.98
N MET A 38 -1.12 -13.37 -1.26
CA MET A 38 -1.08 -12.02 -1.84
C MET A 38 0.35 -11.56 -2.20
N ARG A 39 1.39 -12.28 -1.79
CA ARG A 39 2.78 -12.00 -2.11
C ARG A 39 3.26 -12.93 -3.20
N ASN A 40 3.66 -12.38 -4.34
CA ASN A 40 4.28 -13.13 -5.42
C ASN A 40 5.76 -12.78 -5.51
N MET A 41 6.59 -13.77 -5.83
CA MET A 41 7.99 -13.53 -6.15
C MET A 41 8.05 -12.88 -7.54
N VAL A 42 8.45 -11.62 -7.59
CA VAL A 42 8.56 -10.86 -8.84
C VAL A 42 10.03 -10.55 -9.08
N TRP A 43 10.51 -10.86 -10.28
CA TRP A 43 11.85 -10.50 -10.69
C TRP A 43 11.94 -8.98 -10.83
N THR A 44 12.78 -8.36 -10.01
CA THR A 44 12.92 -6.89 -9.94
C THR A 44 14.23 -6.45 -10.57
N LYS A 45 15.37 -7.04 -10.17
CA LYS A 45 16.71 -6.82 -10.74
C LYS A 45 17.64 -8.02 -10.46
N GLY A 46 18.46 -8.43 -11.42
CA GLY A 46 19.52 -9.44 -11.23
C GLY A 46 19.85 -10.24 -12.49
N THR A 47 21.03 -10.86 -12.58
CA THR A 47 21.43 -11.68 -13.75
C THR A 47 20.74 -13.04 -13.83
N SER A 48 20.13 -13.50 -12.73
CA SER A 48 19.42 -14.77 -12.66
C SER A 48 17.91 -14.54 -12.57
N GLY A 49 17.13 -15.15 -13.47
CA GLY A 49 15.67 -15.11 -13.46
C GLY A 49 15.01 -15.78 -12.23
N LEU A 50 15.81 -16.44 -11.39
CA LEU A 50 15.37 -17.08 -10.14
C LEU A 50 15.53 -16.18 -8.91
N GLN A 51 16.22 -15.04 -9.03
CA GLN A 51 16.33 -14.03 -7.97
C GLN A 51 15.21 -13.02 -8.12
N GLY A 52 14.23 -13.05 -7.22
CA GLY A 52 13.13 -12.10 -7.19
C GLY A 52 12.79 -11.69 -5.76
N ASP A 53 12.27 -10.48 -5.61
CA ASP A 53 11.75 -9.99 -4.35
C ASP A 53 10.26 -10.31 -4.25
N PHE A 54 9.78 -10.60 -3.04
CA PHE A 54 8.35 -10.73 -2.82
C PHE A 54 7.68 -9.36 -2.97
N GLN A 55 6.87 -9.23 -4.01
CA GLN A 55 6.02 -8.06 -4.22
C GLN A 55 4.56 -8.44 -4.12
N SER A 56 3.80 -7.58 -3.45
CA SER A 56 2.35 -7.64 -3.43
C SER A 56 1.81 -6.81 -4.58
N ASP A 57 1.16 -7.45 -5.55
CA ASP A 57 0.42 -6.77 -6.64
C ASP A 57 -0.96 -6.24 -6.17
N SER A 58 -1.29 -6.49 -4.90
CA SER A 58 -2.56 -6.05 -4.36
C SER A 58 -2.52 -4.60 -3.91
N GLU A 59 -3.43 -3.79 -4.44
CA GLU A 59 -3.72 -2.40 -4.04
C GLU A 59 -4.13 -2.23 -2.56
N VAL A 60 -4.31 -3.33 -1.82
CA VAL A 60 -4.74 -3.30 -0.43
C VAL A 60 -3.87 -4.27 0.35
N ASP A 61 -3.35 -3.82 1.48
CA ASP A 61 -2.69 -4.64 2.49
C ASP A 61 -3.48 -4.54 3.80
N PHE A 62 -3.26 -5.47 4.71
CA PHE A 62 -3.90 -5.44 6.02
C PHE A 62 -3.02 -6.03 7.11
N PHE A 63 -3.27 -5.59 8.33
CA PHE A 63 -2.71 -6.18 9.54
C PHE A 63 -3.81 -6.41 10.57
N ILE A 64 -3.56 -7.35 11.46
CA ILE A 64 -4.47 -7.70 12.55
C ILE A 64 -3.87 -7.10 13.82
N ASP A 65 -4.64 -6.27 14.51
CA ASP A 65 -4.34 -5.77 15.85
C ASP A 65 -5.39 -6.32 16.82
N GLY A 66 -5.01 -7.33 17.62
CA GLY A 66 -5.95 -8.04 18.48
C GLY A 66 -7.14 -8.63 17.70
N SER A 67 -8.34 -8.11 17.96
CA SER A 67 -9.60 -8.47 17.29
C SER A 67 -10.04 -7.46 16.22
N MET A 68 -9.14 -6.55 15.80
CA MET A 68 -9.40 -5.53 14.79
C MET A 68 -8.51 -5.74 13.57
N ILE A 69 -9.11 -5.73 12.38
CA ILE A 69 -8.38 -5.77 11.12
C ILE A 69 -8.21 -4.32 10.66
N HIS A 70 -6.97 -3.91 10.43
CA HIS A 70 -6.63 -2.64 9.84
C HIS A 70 -6.29 -2.84 8.38
N ILE A 71 -7.02 -2.14 7.52
CA ILE A 71 -6.83 -2.18 6.08
C ILE A 71 -6.04 -0.93 5.67
N ALA A 72 -4.91 -1.14 4.99
CA ALA A 72 -4.07 -0.09 4.44
C ALA A 72 -4.11 -0.14 2.91
N ASP A 73 -4.25 1.03 2.28
CA ASP A 73 -4.07 1.16 0.84
C ASP A 73 -2.56 1.08 0.54
N THR A 74 -2.14 0.15 -0.32
CA THR A 74 -0.73 0.04 -0.74
C THR A 74 -0.41 1.00 -1.88
N LYS A 75 -1.44 1.53 -2.54
CA LYS A 75 -1.26 2.55 -3.56
C LYS A 75 -0.97 3.86 -2.84
N VAL A 76 0.32 4.19 -2.78
CA VAL A 76 0.75 5.52 -2.35
C VAL A 76 0.06 6.52 -3.26
N ALA A 77 -0.88 7.31 -2.72
CA ALA A 77 -1.50 8.41 -3.44
C ALA A 77 -0.38 9.21 -4.10
N GLN A 78 -0.55 9.51 -5.39
CA GLN A 78 0.44 10.22 -6.18
C GLN A 78 0.92 11.40 -5.35
N ARG A 79 2.23 11.46 -5.04
CA ARG A 79 2.80 12.42 -4.10
C ARG A 79 2.74 13.83 -4.69
N TYR A 80 1.54 14.41 -4.74
CA TYR A 80 1.31 15.78 -5.18
C TYR A 80 2.19 16.73 -4.38
N GLY A 81 2.41 16.45 -3.09
CA GLY A 81 3.37 17.16 -2.25
C GLY A 81 4.79 17.20 -2.83
N ASP A 82 5.36 16.05 -3.20
CA ASP A 82 6.72 15.99 -3.78
C ASP A 82 6.80 16.75 -5.11
N PHE A 83 5.75 16.68 -5.94
CA PHE A 83 5.68 17.45 -7.18
C PHE A 83 5.61 18.96 -6.92
N PHE A 84 4.78 19.37 -5.96
CA PHE A 84 4.62 20.77 -5.56
C PHE A 84 5.92 21.34 -4.97
N ILE A 85 6.58 20.59 -4.08
CA ILE A 85 7.86 20.96 -3.47
C ILE A 85 8.92 21.15 -4.54
N ARG A 86 9.04 20.21 -5.50
CA ARG A 86 9.98 20.34 -6.63
C ARG A 86 9.70 21.58 -7.48
N GLN A 87 8.43 21.91 -7.70
CA GLN A 87 8.05 23.07 -8.49
C GLN A 87 8.38 24.38 -7.77
N ILE A 88 8.20 24.44 -6.45
CA ILE A 88 8.61 25.59 -5.62
C ILE A 88 10.13 25.78 -5.71
N HIS A 89 10.93 24.72 -5.55
CA HIS A 89 12.39 24.82 -5.66
C HIS A 89 12.84 25.32 -7.03
N LYS A 90 12.23 24.83 -8.13
CA LYS A 90 12.51 25.35 -9.47
C LYS A 90 12.17 26.84 -9.61
N LEU A 91 11.05 27.26 -9.02
CA LEU A 91 10.62 28.65 -9.09
C LEU A 91 11.56 29.58 -8.30
N GLU A 92 12.04 29.15 -7.13
CA GLU A 92 13.06 29.88 -6.36
C GLU A 92 14.38 30.00 -7.12
N GLU A 93 14.81 28.93 -7.79
CA GLU A 93 16.04 28.91 -8.59
C GLU A 93 15.95 29.89 -9.77
N VAL A 94 14.82 29.90 -10.49
CA VAL A 94 14.54 30.85 -11.57
C VAL A 94 14.45 32.28 -11.05
N ASN A 95 13.86 32.53 -9.89
CA ASN A 95 13.81 33.87 -9.29
C ASN A 95 15.20 34.37 -8.90
N ARG A 96 16.06 33.48 -8.37
CA ARG A 96 17.47 33.79 -8.08
C ARG A 96 18.29 34.07 -9.34
N SER A 97 18.01 33.42 -10.46
CA SER A 97 18.71 33.73 -11.72
C SER A 97 18.21 35.04 -12.33
N LEU A 98 16.90 35.31 -12.32
CA LEU A 98 16.31 36.58 -12.77
C LEU A 98 16.85 37.79 -12.01
N THR A 99 16.99 37.67 -10.69
CA THR A 99 17.58 38.74 -9.85
C THR A 99 19.06 38.98 -10.14
N LYS A 100 19.81 37.97 -10.60
CA LYS A 100 21.21 38.11 -11.04
C LYS A 100 21.35 38.71 -12.45
N VAL A 101 20.34 38.53 -13.31
CA VAL A 101 20.35 39.06 -14.69
C VAL A 101 19.85 40.50 -14.76
N LYS A 102 19.12 40.98 -13.75
CA LYS A 102 18.86 42.42 -13.56
C LYS A 102 20.12 43.14 -13.07
N VAL A 103 21.06 43.38 -14.00
CA VAL A 103 22.09 44.43 -13.94
C VAL A 103 21.93 45.27 -15.19
#